data_AF-A0A2V9HH60-F1
#
_entry.id   AF-A0A2V9HH60-F1
#
_cell.length_a   1.000
_cell.length_b   1.000
_cell.length_c   1.000
_cell.angle_alpha   90.00
_cell.angle_beta   90.00
_cell.angle_gamma   90.00
#
_symmetry.space_group_name_H-M   'P 1'
#
loop_
_entity.id
_entity.type
_entity.pdbx_description
1 polymer ?
#
loop_
_entity_poly.entity_id
_entity_poly.type
_entity_poly.pdbx_seq_one_letter_code
_entity_poly.pdbx_strand_id
1 'polypeptide(L)' 'MQNFQQNLEKLEAADTQVLGVSMDSTFSNAAWAEKIAVTFPLLSDWGGDVTRQYGLYNPKYKAAQSR' A
#
# COMPACT_ATOMS: atom_id res chain seq x y z
N MET A 1 7.47 -5.25 -2.14
CA MET A 1 6.52 -5.88 -1.19
C MET A 1 7.11 -7.13 -0.55
N GLN A 2 7.48 -8.17 -1.32
CA GLN A 2 8.04 -9.42 -0.76
C GLN A 2 9.33 -9.24 0.06
N ASN A 3 10.22 -8.31 -0.30
CA ASN A 3 11.40 -8.02 0.52
C ASN A 3 11.05 -7.48 1.92
N PHE A 4 9.97 -6.70 2.04
CA PHE A 4 9.49 -6.24 3.36
C PHE A 4 8.89 -7.40 4.16
N GLN A 5 8.17 -8.31 3.48
CA GLN A 5 7.67 -9.54 4.11
C GLN A 5 8.82 -10.40 4.65
N GLN A 6 9.89 -10.59 3.87
CA GLN A 6 11.05 -11.39 4.28
C GLN A 6 11.80 -10.78 5.48
N ASN A 7 11.74 -9.47 5.65
CA ASN A 7 12.40 -8.77 6.75
C ASN A 7 11.42 -8.33 7.85
N LEU A 8 10.17 -8.82 7.82
CA LEU A 8 9.12 -8.35 8.72
C LEU A 8 9.50 -8.57 10.19
N GLU A 9 9.99 -9.76 10.54
CA GLU A 9 10.45 -10.07 11.91
C GLU A 9 11.55 -9.13 12.40
N LYS A 10 12.48 -8.72 11.52
CA LYS A 10 13.55 -7.78 11.89
C LYS A 10 13.02 -6.37 12.13
N LEU A 11 12.04 -5.95 11.34
CA LEU A 11 11.39 -4.65 11.48
C LEU A 11 10.54 -4.61 12.75
N GLU A 12 9.79 -5.67 13.03
CA GLU A 12 9.01 -5.83 14.26
C GLU A 12 9.90 -5.87 15.51
N ALA A 13 11.04 -6.57 15.44
CA ALA A 13 12.04 -6.57 16.52
C ALA A 13 12.69 -5.19 16.76
N ALA A 14 12.61 -4.29 15.77
CA ALA A 14 13.07 -2.91 15.87
C ALA A 14 11.92 -1.94 16.24
N ASP A 15 10.83 -2.43 16.83
CA ASP A 15 9.65 -1.65 17.23
C ASP A 15 9.04 -0.86 16.05
N THR A 16 9.05 -1.46 14.85
CA THR A 16 8.59 -0.84 13.61
C THR A 16 7.47 -1.66 12.96
N GLN A 17 6.44 -0.96 12.46
CA GLN A 17 5.35 -1.57 11.72
C GLN A 17 5.44 -1.23 10.23
N VAL A 18 5.20 -2.24 9.37
CA VAL A 18 5.12 -2.06 7.92
C VAL A 18 3.67 -1.86 7.51
N LEU A 19 3.39 -0.81 6.74
CA LEU A 19 2.10 -0.54 6.11
C LEU A 19 2.31 -0.28 4.62
N GLY A 20 1.62 -1.03 3.76
CA GLY A 20 1.56 -0.71 2.34
C GLY A 20 0.40 0.25 2.08
N VAL A 21 0.61 1.30 1.28
CA VAL A 21 -0.45 2.24 0.90
C VAL A 21 -0.57 2.23 -0.62
N SER A 22 -1.77 2.01 -1.14
CA SER A 22 -2.09 2.10 -2.57
C SER A 22 -3.36 2.90 -2.79
N MET A 23 -3.49 3.54 -3.96
CA MET A 23 -4.72 4.24 -4.37
C MET A 23 -5.81 3.30 -4.93
N ASP A 24 -5.53 2.00 -5.02
CA ASP A 24 -6.50 0.98 -5.46
C ASP A 24 -7.54 0.67 -4.39
N SER A 25 -8.64 0.02 -4.77
CA SER A 25 -9.71 -0.38 -3.85
C SER A 25 -9.23 -1.37 -2.77
N THR A 26 -9.91 -1.38 -1.63
CA THR A 26 -9.66 -2.36 -0.55
C THR A 26 -9.72 -3.81 -1.05
N PHE A 27 -10.69 -4.14 -1.91
CA PHE A 27 -10.83 -5.47 -2.51
C PHE A 27 -9.66 -5.81 -3.42
N SER A 28 -9.21 -4.88 -4.26
CA SER A 28 -8.06 -5.06 -5.14
C SER A 28 -6.77 -5.27 -4.33
N ASN A 29 -6.58 -4.47 -3.27
CA ASN A 29 -5.44 -4.59 -2.38
C ASN A 29 -5.44 -5.92 -1.62
N ALA A 30 -6.59 -6.39 -1.13
CA ALA A 30 -6.71 -7.69 -0.48
C ALA A 30 -6.36 -8.85 -1.43
N ALA A 31 -6.94 -8.86 -2.63
CA ALA A 31 -6.64 -9.88 -3.64
C ALA A 31 -5.15 -9.86 -4.06
N TRP A 32 -4.56 -8.66 -4.14
CA TRP A 32 -3.13 -8.54 -4.42
C TRP A 32 -2.29 -9.09 -3.27
N ALA A 33 -2.61 -8.74 -2.03
CA ALA A 33 -1.89 -9.22 -0.84
C ALA A 33 -1.85 -10.75 -0.78
N GLU A 34 -3.00 -11.39 -1.02
CA GLU A 34 -3.12 -12.85 -1.11
C GLU A 34 -2.24 -13.42 -2.24
N LYS A 35 -2.28 -12.81 -3.42
CA LYS A 35 -1.52 -13.25 -4.60
C LYS A 35 -0.01 -13.21 -4.37
N ILE A 36 0.50 -12.18 -3.67
CA ILE A 36 1.94 -12.05 -3.39
C ILE A 36 2.35 -12.59 -2.02
N ALA A 37 1.41 -13.20 -1.29
CA ALA A 37 1.58 -13.79 0.03
C ALA A 37 2.23 -12.83 1.05
N VAL A 38 1.74 -11.59 1.11
CA VAL A 38 2.14 -10.63 2.16
C VAL A 38 1.11 -10.58 3.28
N THR A 39 1.58 -10.46 4.52
CA THR A 39 0.75 -10.49 5.73
C THR A 39 0.59 -9.12 6.39
N PHE A 40 1.45 -8.15 6.04
CA PHE A 40 1.32 -6.79 6.54
C PHE A 40 0.12 -6.06 5.91
N PRO A 41 -0.49 -5.07 6.60
CA PRO A 41 -1.70 -4.41 6.12
C PRO A 41 -1.45 -3.61 4.83
N LEU A 42 -2.37 -3.73 3.88
CA LEU A 42 -2.45 -2.87 2.69
C LEU A 42 -3.62 -1.90 2.82
N LEU A 43 -3.31 -0.61 2.97
CA LEU A 43 -4.27 0.47 3.10
C LEU A 43 -4.68 1.00 1.71
N SER A 44 -5.97 1.25 1.56
CA SER A 44 -6.57 1.88 0.38
C SER A 44 -6.65 3.39 0.59
N ASP A 45 -5.75 4.15 -0.01
CA ASP A 45 -5.82 5.60 -0.15
C ASP A 45 -6.71 5.98 -1.36
N TRP A 46 -7.97 5.55 -1.27
CA TRP A 46 -8.93 5.77 -2.34
C TRP A 46 -9.14 7.28 -2.54
N GLY A 47 -8.91 7.76 -3.77
CA GLY A 47 -8.96 9.18 -4.09
C GLY A 47 -7.63 9.91 -3.92
N GLY A 48 -6.64 9.36 -3.20
CA GLY A 48 -5.27 9.86 -3.14
C GLY A 48 -5.00 10.97 -2.11
N ASP A 49 -5.82 11.07 -1.07
CA ASP A 49 -5.73 12.15 -0.08
C ASP A 49 -4.47 12.04 0.77
N VAL A 50 -4.11 10.83 1.20
CA VAL A 50 -2.84 10.57 1.89
C VAL A 50 -1.69 10.83 0.94
N THR A 51 -1.76 10.32 -0.29
CA THR A 51 -0.73 10.52 -1.32
C THR A 51 -0.47 12.01 -1.60
N ARG A 52 -1.51 12.85 -1.56
CA ARG A 52 -1.39 14.32 -1.65
C ARG A 52 -0.73 14.94 -0.42
N GLN A 53 -1.12 14.53 0.79
CA GLN A 53 -0.54 15.05 2.03
C GLN A 53 0.97 14.79 2.11
N TYR A 54 1.42 13.64 1.59
CA TYR A 54 2.84 13.30 1.52
C TYR A 54 3.57 13.93 0.32
N GLY A 55 2.89 14.70 -0.52
CA GLY A 55 3.48 15.35 -1.70
C GLY A 55 3.90 14.37 -2.81
N LEU A 56 3.42 13.12 -2.76
CA LEU A 56 3.76 12.06 -3.72
C LEU A 56 2.75 11.98 -4.87
N TYR A 57 1.71 12.81 -4.85
CA TYR A 57 0.64 12.76 -5.84
C TYR A 57 1.15 13.17 -7.23
N ASN A 58 1.00 12.25 -8.18
CA ASN A 58 1.35 12.50 -9.57
C ASN A 58 0.08 12.50 -10.45
N PRO A 59 -0.28 13.64 -11.07
CA PRO A 59 -1.49 13.76 -11.87
C PRO A 59 -1.46 12.91 -13.14
N LYS A 60 -0.28 12.51 -13.64
CA LYS A 60 -0.14 11.61 -14.80
C LYS A 60 -0.62 10.20 -14.49
N TYR A 61 -0.47 9.76 -13.25
CA TYR A 61 -0.87 8.44 -12.77
C TYR A 61 -2.20 8.49 -12.03
N LYS A 62 -3.11 9.40 -12.42
CA LYS A 62 -4.50 9.31 -12.00
C LYS A 62 -5.00 7.90 -12.36
N ALA A 63 -5.06 7.03 -11.35
CA ALA A 63 -5.77 5.77 -11.44
C ALA A 63 -7.16 6.11 -11.98
N ALA A 64 -7.48 5.58 -13.15
CA ALA A 64 -8.54 6.02 -14.03
C ALA A 64 -9.84 6.33 -13.27
N GLN A 65 -10.03 7.59 -12.90
CA GLN A 65 -11.35 8.11 -12.59
C GLN A 65 -11.91 8.56 -13.93
N SER A 66 -12.60 7.64 -14.58
CA SER A 66 -13.58 7.96 -15.62
C SER A 66 -14.48 9.07 -15.08
N ARG A 67 -14.33 10.27 -15.66
CA ARG A 67 -15.45 11.21 -15.72
C ARG A 67 -16.57 10.60 -16.54
#